data_AF-A0A8X7S8N8-F1
#
_entry.id   AF-A0A8X7S8N8-F1
#
_cell.length_a   1.000
_cell.length_b   1.000
_cell.length_c   1.000
_cell.angle_alpha   90.00
_cell.angle_beta   90.00
_cell.angle_gamma   90.00
#
_symmetry.space_group_name_H-M   'P 1'
#
loop_
_entity.id
_entity.type
_entity.pdbx_description
1 polymer ?
#
loop_
_entity_poly.entity_id
_entity_poly.type
_entity_poly.pdbx_seq_one_letter_code
_entity_poly.pdbx_strand_id
1 'polypeptide(L)'
;MMRLISGTFPSVKLRDHNPISKSPNSIKSKTFQTQVPISSSSSSQQNTNSWSVYLILSTNEPIKTYVGITTDFARRLKQHNGEIKGGAKASSAGRPWLCACIITGFTCLSQASSFESKWKIFTRKLPRRRNKDEEMSQSDALLLHRRRALDKVHDSVECNHLQTDWKIPTRSAGIVKPMDMPL
;
A
#
# COMPACT_ATOMS: atom_id res chain seq x y z
N MET A 1 38.44 11.48 -25.41
CA MET A 1 37.93 12.72 -24.79
C MET A 1 37.41 12.43 -23.40
N MET A 2 37.56 13.41 -22.52
CA MET A 2 37.69 13.29 -21.07
C MET A 2 36.32 13.39 -20.37
N ARG A 3 36.16 12.73 -19.22
CA ARG A 3 34.99 12.88 -18.32
C ARG A 3 35.12 14.16 -17.51
N LEU A 4 34.03 14.91 -17.34
CA LEU A 4 33.80 15.73 -16.15
C LEU A 4 32.31 15.71 -15.78
N ILE A 5 32.01 15.02 -14.67
CA ILE A 5 30.77 15.16 -13.92
C ILE A 5 30.97 16.29 -12.90
N SER A 6 30.28 17.40 -13.08
CA SER A 6 30.21 18.48 -12.09
C SER A 6 28.74 18.87 -11.91
N GLY A 7 28.24 18.62 -10.72
CA GLY A 7 26.87 18.91 -10.32
C GLY A 7 26.85 19.09 -8.81
N THR A 8 27.41 20.21 -8.36
CA THR A 8 27.46 20.69 -6.99
C THR A 8 26.08 20.63 -6.32
N PHE A 9 26.02 20.02 -5.13
CA PHE A 9 24.87 20.02 -4.23
C PHE A 9 24.66 21.41 -3.60
N PRO A 10 23.47 22.03 -3.70
CA PRO A 10 23.18 23.22 -2.92
C PRO A 10 22.87 22.87 -1.46
N SER A 11 23.71 23.40 -0.58
CA SER A 11 23.70 23.24 0.87
C SER A 11 22.49 23.92 1.55
N VAL A 12 22.03 23.29 2.63
CA VAL A 12 20.93 23.71 3.51
C VAL A 12 21.32 24.98 4.28
N LYS A 13 20.48 26.03 4.22
CA LYS A 13 20.54 27.16 5.16
C LYS A 13 19.53 26.95 6.28
N LEU A 14 20.05 26.63 7.47
CA LEU A 14 19.39 26.91 8.74
C LEU A 14 19.80 28.32 9.18
N ARG A 15 18.86 29.13 9.65
CA ARG A 15 19.16 30.21 10.59
C ARG A 15 17.92 30.62 11.40
N ASP A 16 18.22 30.95 12.65
CA ASP A 16 17.41 30.95 13.85
C ASP A 16 16.48 32.16 14.10
N HIS A 17 15.53 31.90 15.01
CA HIS A 17 14.73 32.73 15.93
C HIS A 17 15.03 34.24 16.12
N ASN A 18 13.98 35.08 16.31
CA ASN A 18 13.42 35.54 17.63
C ASN A 18 12.38 36.72 17.41
N PRO A 19 11.77 37.41 18.41
CA PRO A 19 10.40 37.18 18.93
C PRO A 19 9.43 38.40 18.95
N ILE A 20 8.25 38.20 19.61
CA ILE A 20 7.31 39.17 20.24
C ILE A 20 6.22 39.83 19.34
N SER A 21 4.94 39.48 19.59
CA SER A 21 3.98 40.40 20.24
C SER A 21 2.61 39.77 20.62
N LYS A 22 2.30 39.90 21.92
CA LYS A 22 1.03 40.32 22.57
C LYS A 22 -0.30 39.51 22.39
N SER A 23 -0.77 39.00 23.54
CA SER A 23 -2.14 38.55 23.93
C SER A 23 -3.17 39.73 24.00
N PRO A 24 -4.47 39.62 24.40
CA PRO A 24 -5.13 38.59 25.23
C PRO A 24 -6.63 38.20 24.99
N ASN A 25 -7.05 37.17 25.73
CA ASN A 25 -8.36 36.87 26.35
C ASN A 25 -9.67 36.74 25.53
N SER A 26 -10.32 35.58 25.65
CA SER A 26 -11.68 35.49 26.25
C SER A 26 -12.00 34.08 26.76
N ILE A 27 -12.54 34.03 27.98
CA ILE A 27 -12.97 32.85 28.75
C ILE A 27 -14.51 32.83 28.78
N LYS A 28 -15.10 31.62 28.86
CA LYS A 28 -16.51 31.21 29.09
C LYS A 28 -17.27 30.89 27.77
N SER A 29 -17.98 29.76 27.64
CA SER A 29 -18.91 29.16 28.59
C SER A 29 -19.11 27.66 28.36
N LYS A 30 -19.35 26.94 29.47
CA LYS A 30 -19.87 25.58 29.55
C LYS A 30 -21.24 25.45 28.86
N THR A 31 -21.47 24.36 28.14
CA THR A 31 -22.82 23.80 27.96
C THR A 31 -22.71 22.27 28.07
N PHE A 32 -23.39 21.70 29.08
CA PHE A 32 -23.57 20.27 29.27
C PHE A 32 -24.77 19.81 28.45
N GLN A 33 -24.62 18.79 27.59
CA GLN A 33 -25.73 17.97 27.12
C GLN A 33 -25.30 16.49 27.01
N THR A 34 -25.77 15.75 28.01
CA THR A 34 -26.46 14.44 27.97
C THR A 34 -25.91 13.30 27.09
N GLN A 35 -25.55 12.22 27.78
CA GLN A 35 -25.19 10.91 27.26
C GLN A 35 -26.43 10.13 26.79
N VAL A 36 -26.35 9.50 25.62
CA VAL A 36 -27.18 8.36 25.22
C VAL A 36 -26.28 7.28 24.62
N PRO A 37 -26.44 6.00 25.01
CA PRO A 37 -25.62 4.91 24.48
C PRO A 37 -26.30 4.36 23.21
N ILE A 38 -25.69 4.58 22.05
CA ILE A 38 -26.03 3.82 20.84
C ILE A 38 -24.95 2.78 20.61
N SER A 39 -25.32 1.54 20.93
CA SER A 39 -24.58 0.33 20.63
C SER A 39 -24.63 -0.01 19.14
N SER A 40 -23.53 -0.63 18.70
CA SER A 40 -23.40 -1.59 17.60
C SER A 40 -23.59 -1.13 16.14
N SER A 41 -22.48 -0.81 15.49
CA SER A 41 -21.94 -1.67 14.43
C SER A 41 -20.42 -1.45 14.29
N SER A 42 -19.69 -2.37 14.90
CA SER A 42 -18.23 -2.43 14.95
C SER A 42 -17.60 -2.66 13.57
N SER A 43 -17.06 -1.60 12.97
CA SER A 43 -15.91 -1.71 12.08
C SER A 43 -14.70 -1.15 12.81
N SER A 44 -14.13 -1.97 13.69
CA SER A 44 -12.91 -1.69 14.43
C SER A 44 -11.73 -1.56 13.45
N GLN A 45 -11.56 -0.38 12.84
CA GLN A 45 -10.28 0.05 12.31
C GLN A 45 -9.40 0.40 13.52
N GLN A 46 -8.78 -0.63 14.09
CA GLN A 46 -7.70 -0.47 15.07
C GLN A 46 -6.56 0.27 14.35
N ASN A 47 -6.56 1.60 14.45
CA ASN A 47 -5.50 2.47 13.96
C ASN A 47 -4.29 2.37 14.91
N THR A 48 -3.63 1.22 14.92
CA THR A 48 -2.21 1.21 15.26
C THR A 48 -1.49 1.70 14.01
N ASN A 49 -0.80 2.85 14.09
CA ASN A 49 0.03 3.41 13.01
C ASN A 49 1.25 2.52 12.71
N SER A 50 1.00 1.26 12.39
CA SER A 50 2.00 0.25 12.12
C SER A 50 2.38 0.35 10.64
N TRP A 51 3.67 0.34 10.37
CA TRP A 51 4.16 0.32 9.00
C TRP A 51 3.68 -0.96 8.32
N SER A 52 3.28 -0.83 7.07
CA SER A 52 2.80 -1.93 6.24
C SER A 52 3.40 -1.83 4.84
N VAL A 53 3.77 -2.97 4.27
CA VAL A 53 4.17 -3.10 2.86
C VAL A 53 2.99 -3.68 2.10
N TYR A 54 2.61 -3.09 0.97
CA TYR A 54 1.47 -3.56 0.18
C TYR A 54 1.87 -3.79 -1.27
N LEU A 55 1.14 -4.71 -1.91
CA LEU A 55 1.15 -4.99 -3.33
C LEU A 55 -0.26 -4.70 -3.87
N ILE A 56 -0.33 -3.83 -4.87
CA ILE A 56 -1.56 -3.55 -5.62
C ILE A 56 -1.40 -3.97 -7.08
N LEU A 57 -2.52 -4.29 -7.70
CA LEU A 57 -2.63 -4.75 -9.09
C LEU A 57 -3.59 -3.84 -9.86
N SER A 58 -3.18 -3.40 -11.05
CA SER A 58 -4.06 -2.74 -12.02
C SER A 58 -4.96 -3.78 -12.66
N THR A 59 -6.26 -3.49 -12.75
CA THR A 59 -7.20 -4.35 -13.49
C THR A 59 -7.22 -4.05 -14.98
N ASN A 60 -6.77 -2.85 -15.38
CA ASN A 60 -6.73 -2.42 -16.77
C ASN A 60 -5.45 -2.88 -17.45
N GLU A 61 -5.59 -3.29 -18.71
CA GLU A 61 -4.46 -3.64 -19.56
C GLU A 61 -3.68 -2.39 -19.99
N PRO A 62 -2.33 -2.44 -20.03
CA PRO A 62 -1.48 -3.55 -19.61
C PRO A 62 -1.47 -3.75 -18.08
N ILE A 63 -1.66 -5.00 -17.63
CA ILE A 63 -1.69 -5.36 -16.21
C ILE A 63 -0.36 -5.01 -15.56
N LYS A 64 -0.42 -4.22 -14.49
CA LYS A 64 0.74 -3.71 -13.74
C LYS A 64 0.57 -4.00 -12.26
N THR A 65 1.71 -4.20 -11.60
CA THR A 65 1.78 -4.31 -10.14
C THR A 65 2.57 -3.16 -9.57
N TYR A 66 2.18 -2.67 -8.40
CA TYR A 66 2.95 -1.69 -7.63
C TYR A 66 3.15 -2.20 -6.20
N VAL A 67 4.37 -2.02 -5.69
CA VAL A 67 4.74 -2.34 -4.30
C VAL A 67 5.14 -1.04 -3.63
N GLY A 68 4.59 -0.78 -2.45
CA GLY A 68 4.91 0.41 -1.66
C GLY A 68 4.69 0.20 -0.17
N ILE A 69 4.98 1.26 0.59
CA ILE A 69 4.85 1.29 2.05
C ILE A 69 3.89 2.38 2.51
N THR A 70 3.16 2.13 3.59
CA THR A 70 2.22 3.06 4.20
C THR A 70 1.90 2.67 5.64
N THR A 71 1.49 3.62 6.45
CA THR A 71 0.86 3.37 7.75
C THR A 71 -0.66 3.27 7.65
N ASP A 72 -1.24 3.80 6.57
CA ASP A 72 -2.67 3.81 6.30
C ASP A 72 -2.90 3.33 4.87
N PHE A 73 -3.27 2.04 4.73
CA PHE A 73 -3.48 1.42 3.44
C PHE A 73 -4.77 1.87 2.77
N ALA A 74 -5.86 1.99 3.54
CA ALA A 74 -7.16 2.39 3.00
C ALA A 74 -7.09 3.76 2.35
N ARG A 75 -6.48 4.74 3.02
CA ARG A 75 -6.27 6.08 2.46
C ARG A 75 -5.33 6.03 1.26
N ARG A 76 -4.24 5.27 1.32
CA ARG A 76 -3.29 5.18 0.21
C ARG A 76 -3.90 4.54 -1.04
N LEU A 77 -4.77 3.55 -0.89
CA LEU A 77 -5.49 2.94 -2.01
C LEU A 77 -6.42 3.94 -2.69
N LYS A 78 -7.18 4.74 -1.91
CA LYS A 78 -8.01 5.83 -2.42
C LYS A 78 -7.19 6.89 -3.16
N GLN A 79 -5.99 7.21 -2.69
CA GLN A 79 -5.06 8.10 -3.39
C GLN A 79 -4.61 7.52 -4.75
N HIS A 80 -4.29 6.23 -4.78
CA HIS A 80 -3.94 5.52 -6.02
C HIS A 80 -5.10 5.51 -7.01
N ASN A 81 -6.33 5.30 -6.55
CA ASN A 81 -7.55 5.36 -7.37
C ASN A 81 -8.01 6.79 -7.72
N GLY A 82 -7.44 7.81 -7.07
CA GLY A 82 -7.75 9.21 -7.35
C GLY A 82 -9.02 9.74 -6.72
N GLU A 83 -9.62 8.98 -5.80
CA GLU A 83 -10.76 9.42 -5.01
C GLU A 83 -10.39 10.58 -4.06
N ILE A 84 -9.11 10.62 -3.64
CA ILE A 84 -8.57 11.68 -2.78
C ILE A 84 -7.23 12.21 -3.30
N LYS A 85 -6.92 13.46 -2.94
CA LYS A 85 -5.68 14.14 -3.35
C LYS A 85 -4.44 13.50 -2.72
N GLY A 86 -3.29 13.64 -3.38
CA GLY A 86 -1.98 13.15 -2.91
C GLY A 86 -1.51 11.82 -3.51
N GLY A 87 -2.18 11.29 -4.52
CA GLY A 87 -1.72 10.12 -5.28
C GLY A 87 -0.52 10.43 -6.18
N ALA A 88 0.32 9.43 -6.43
CA ALA A 88 1.44 9.56 -7.37
C ALA A 88 0.94 9.71 -8.81
N LYS A 89 1.49 10.67 -9.56
CA LYS A 89 1.09 10.93 -10.97
C LYS A 89 1.26 9.68 -11.86
N ALA A 90 2.26 8.85 -11.61
CA ALA A 90 2.46 7.59 -12.34
C ALA A 90 1.41 6.51 -12.04
N SER A 91 0.69 6.62 -10.92
CA SER A 91 -0.36 5.67 -10.54
C SER A 91 -1.72 5.96 -11.17
N SER A 92 -1.91 7.09 -11.85
CA SER A 92 -3.17 7.38 -12.53
C SER A 92 -3.44 6.45 -13.72
N ALA A 93 -2.40 6.00 -14.42
CA ALA A 93 -2.50 5.21 -15.64
C ALA A 93 -2.85 3.72 -15.41
N GLY A 94 -2.82 3.23 -14.16
CA GLY A 94 -3.14 1.85 -13.81
C GLY A 94 -4.39 1.72 -12.95
N ARG A 95 -5.22 2.77 -12.90
CA ARG A 95 -6.50 2.73 -12.18
C ARG A 95 -7.50 1.86 -12.95
N PRO A 96 -8.42 1.14 -12.28
CA PRO A 96 -8.48 1.00 -10.83
C PRO A 96 -7.43 0.00 -10.31
N TRP A 97 -6.91 0.30 -9.12
CA TRP A 97 -5.99 -0.56 -8.39
C TRP A 97 -6.76 -1.40 -7.36
N LEU A 98 -6.44 -2.69 -7.32
CA LEU A 98 -6.94 -3.62 -6.32
C LEU A 98 -5.82 -4.02 -5.36
N CYS A 99 -6.16 -4.22 -4.09
CA CYS A 99 -5.26 -4.83 -3.12
C CYS A 99 -5.04 -6.30 -3.49
N ALA A 100 -3.77 -6.71 -3.66
CA ALA A 100 -3.41 -8.09 -3.90
C ALA A 100 -2.74 -8.73 -2.67
N CYS A 101 -1.91 -7.97 -1.96
CA CYS A 101 -1.28 -8.42 -0.73
C CYS A 101 -0.98 -7.25 0.20
N ILE A 102 -1.13 -7.46 1.50
CA ILE A 102 -0.66 -6.55 2.53
C ILE A 102 0.14 -7.32 3.57
N ILE A 103 1.26 -6.74 3.98
CA ILE A 103 2.15 -7.28 4.99
C ILE A 103 2.21 -6.27 6.11
N THR A 104 1.82 -6.69 7.31
CA THR A 104 1.76 -5.86 8.51
C THR A 104 2.69 -6.42 9.58
N GLY A 105 2.89 -5.66 10.66
CA GLY A 105 3.75 -6.06 11.78
C GLY A 105 5.14 -5.42 11.77
N PHE A 106 5.41 -4.49 10.85
CA PHE A 106 6.68 -3.77 10.84
C PHE A 106 6.75 -2.79 12.02
N THR A 107 7.86 -2.85 12.76
CA THR A 107 8.09 -2.01 13.94
C THR A 107 8.56 -0.60 13.57
N CYS A 108 9.23 -0.45 12.43
CA CYS A 108 9.75 0.84 11.98
C CYS A 108 9.77 0.97 10.45
N LEU A 109 9.88 2.22 9.97
CA LEU A 109 9.97 2.56 8.55
C LEU A 109 11.18 1.89 7.87
N SER A 110 12.32 1.82 8.57
CA SER A 110 13.54 1.21 8.02
C SER A 110 13.33 -0.26 7.68
N GLN A 111 12.66 -1.01 8.56
CA GLN A 111 12.34 -2.42 8.34
C GLN A 111 11.41 -2.58 7.12
N ALA A 112 10.33 -1.79 7.04
CA ALA A 112 9.40 -1.82 5.92
C ALA A 112 10.06 -1.43 4.58
N SER A 113 10.90 -0.39 4.59
CA SER A 113 11.63 0.09 3.40
C SER A 113 12.67 -0.92 2.91
N SER A 114 13.41 -1.55 3.83
CA SER A 114 14.35 -2.63 3.52
C SER A 114 13.62 -3.83 2.91
N PHE A 115 12.48 -4.21 3.48
CA PHE A 115 11.63 -5.29 2.97
C PHE A 115 11.12 -4.98 1.56
N GLU A 116 10.55 -3.78 1.34
CA GLU A 116 10.09 -3.32 0.02
C GLU A 116 11.21 -3.41 -1.02
N SER A 117 12.39 -2.91 -0.66
CA SER A 117 13.57 -2.90 -1.54
C SER A 117 14.01 -4.32 -1.90
N LYS A 118 14.11 -5.21 -0.91
CA LYS A 118 14.42 -6.64 -1.14
C LYS A 118 13.38 -7.29 -2.03
N TRP A 119 12.08 -7.09 -1.78
CA TRP A 119 11.02 -7.67 -2.61
C TRP A 119 11.11 -7.22 -4.08
N LYS A 120 11.41 -5.94 -4.32
CA LYS A 120 11.67 -5.42 -5.68
C LYS A 120 12.90 -6.07 -6.32
N ILE A 121 13.98 -6.26 -5.57
CA ILE A 121 15.20 -6.92 -6.05
C ILE A 121 14.93 -8.38 -6.41
N PHE A 122 14.30 -9.15 -5.53
CA PHE A 122 13.97 -10.56 -5.80
C PHE A 122 13.01 -10.71 -6.98
N THR A 123 12.01 -9.83 -7.11
CA THR A 123 11.13 -9.82 -8.29
C THR A 123 11.90 -9.66 -9.59
N ARG A 124 12.91 -8.78 -9.62
CA ARG A 124 13.76 -8.51 -10.80
C ARG A 124 14.72 -9.65 -11.09
N LYS A 125 15.23 -10.33 -10.06
CA LYS A 125 16.19 -11.44 -10.19
C LYS A 125 15.51 -12.75 -10.59
N LEU A 126 14.24 -12.94 -10.23
CA LEU A 126 13.53 -14.16 -10.51
C LEU A 126 13.24 -14.27 -12.03
N PRO A 127 13.57 -15.40 -12.68
CA PRO A 127 13.29 -15.58 -14.10
C PRO A 127 11.78 -15.65 -14.33
N ARG A 128 11.30 -14.96 -15.37
CA ARG A 128 9.91 -15.05 -15.79
C ARG A 128 9.71 -16.38 -16.53
N ARG A 129 9.31 -17.42 -15.80
CA ARG A 129 8.93 -18.71 -16.41
C ARG A 129 7.72 -18.48 -17.32
N ARG A 130 7.92 -18.63 -18.63
CA ARG A 130 6.82 -18.70 -19.60
C ARG A 130 6.43 -20.17 -19.73
N ASN A 131 5.54 -20.65 -18.87
CA ASN A 131 4.89 -21.92 -19.12
C ASN A 131 3.94 -21.70 -20.32
N LYS A 132 4.11 -22.47 -21.40
CA LYS A 132 3.27 -22.38 -22.59
C LYS A 132 1.94 -23.14 -22.45
N ASP A 133 1.81 -23.94 -21.40
CA ASP A 133 0.80 -25.00 -21.32
C ASP A 133 -0.33 -24.73 -20.31
N GLU A 134 -0.28 -23.60 -19.60
CA GLU A 134 -1.36 -23.14 -18.72
C GLU A 134 -1.89 -21.81 -19.25
N GLU A 135 -3.17 -21.77 -19.66
CA GLU A 135 -3.93 -20.53 -19.89
C GLU A 135 -4.15 -19.81 -18.55
N MET A 136 -3.07 -19.27 -17.99
CA MET A 136 -3.11 -18.46 -16.79
C MET A 136 -3.33 -17.00 -17.19
N SER A 137 -4.27 -16.30 -16.56
CA SER A 137 -4.48 -14.87 -16.82
C SER A 137 -3.19 -14.09 -16.58
N GLN A 138 -2.97 -13.01 -17.34
CA GLN A 138 -1.80 -12.15 -17.15
C GLN A 138 -1.68 -11.65 -15.71
N SER A 139 -2.81 -11.34 -15.05
CA SER A 139 -2.85 -10.97 -13.62
C SER A 139 -2.28 -12.06 -12.73
N ASP A 140 -2.73 -13.29 -12.93
CA ASP A 140 -2.42 -14.41 -12.04
C ASP A 140 -0.97 -14.85 -12.21
N ALA A 141 -0.46 -14.82 -13.45
CA ALA A 141 0.95 -15.01 -13.74
C ALA A 141 1.83 -13.95 -13.04
N LEU A 142 1.42 -12.67 -13.04
CA LEU A 142 2.14 -11.60 -12.33
C LEU A 142 2.08 -11.77 -10.81
N LEU A 143 0.92 -12.11 -10.25
CA LEU A 143 0.75 -12.33 -8.81
C LEU A 143 1.54 -13.55 -8.33
N LEU A 144 1.54 -14.64 -9.09
CA LEU A 144 2.34 -15.83 -8.79
C LEU A 144 3.84 -15.50 -8.79
N HIS A 145 4.30 -14.73 -9.78
CA HIS A 145 5.68 -14.25 -9.82
C HIS A 145 6.04 -13.43 -8.58
N ARG A 146 5.13 -12.54 -8.15
CA ARG A 146 5.30 -11.72 -6.94
C ARG A 146 5.29 -12.55 -5.66
N ARG A 147 4.43 -13.56 -5.56
CA ARG A 147 4.39 -14.49 -4.43
C ARG A 147 5.69 -15.27 -4.31
N ARG A 148 6.18 -15.88 -5.40
CA ARG A 148 7.47 -16.58 -5.40
C ARG A 148 8.63 -15.67 -4.99
N ALA A 149 8.62 -14.42 -5.44
CA ALA A 149 9.62 -13.44 -5.02
C ALA A 149 9.49 -13.07 -3.54
N LEU A 150 8.26 -13.03 -3.01
CA LEU A 150 8.00 -12.77 -1.59
C LEU A 150 8.49 -13.92 -0.71
N ASP A 151 8.26 -15.16 -1.11
CA ASP A 151 8.74 -16.35 -0.38
C ASP A 151 10.26 -16.29 -0.20
N LYS A 152 11.00 -15.87 -1.24
CA LYS A 152 12.46 -15.65 -1.16
C LYS A 152 12.87 -14.50 -0.23
N VAL A 153 12.01 -13.50 -0.05
CA VAL A 153 12.27 -12.43 0.94
C VAL A 153 12.08 -12.97 2.35
N HIS A 154 11.02 -13.75 2.59
CA HIS A 154 10.79 -14.40 3.88
C HIS A 154 11.95 -15.35 4.24
N ASP A 155 12.47 -16.13 3.28
CA ASP A 155 13.65 -16.98 3.48
C ASP A 155 14.91 -16.15 3.83
N SER A 156 14.99 -14.89 3.38
CA SER A 156 16.16 -14.03 3.52
C SER A 156 16.11 -13.09 4.73
N VAL A 157 14.97 -12.95 5.40
CA VAL A 157 14.77 -11.99 6.49
C VAL A 157 14.16 -12.73 7.67
N GLU A 158 14.74 -12.58 8.85
CA GLU A 158 14.14 -13.06 10.11
C GLU A 158 12.97 -12.15 10.51
N CYS A 159 11.88 -12.23 9.75
CA CYS A 159 10.68 -11.42 9.95
C CYS A 159 9.47 -12.29 10.26
N ASN A 160 9.66 -13.27 11.16
CA ASN A 160 8.65 -14.26 11.56
C ASN A 160 7.41 -13.66 12.23
N HIS A 161 7.49 -12.41 12.70
CA HIS A 161 6.38 -11.68 13.29
C HIS A 161 5.50 -10.95 12.26
N LEU A 162 5.90 -10.93 10.98
CA LEU A 162 5.12 -10.26 9.95
C LEU A 162 3.92 -11.11 9.56
N GLN A 163 2.77 -10.46 9.43
CA GLN A 163 1.53 -11.09 8.98
C GLN A 163 1.32 -10.75 7.52
N THR A 164 1.25 -11.77 6.67
CA THR A 164 1.03 -11.63 5.23
C THR A 164 -0.40 -12.02 4.88
N ASP A 165 -1.19 -11.05 4.43
CA ASP A 165 -2.58 -11.22 4.02
C ASP A 165 -2.70 -11.06 2.49
N TRP A 166 -2.86 -12.18 1.80
CA TRP A 166 -3.08 -12.21 0.35
C TRP A 166 -4.58 -12.07 0.06
N LYS A 167 -4.95 -10.99 -0.62
CA LYS A 167 -6.29 -10.82 -1.17
C LYS A 167 -6.27 -11.31 -2.61
N ILE A 168 -6.91 -12.45 -2.85
CA ILE A 168 -7.20 -12.87 -4.22
C ILE A 168 -8.14 -11.80 -4.78
N PRO A 169 -7.78 -11.07 -5.85
CA PRO A 169 -8.71 -10.14 -6.46
C PRO A 169 -9.86 -10.98 -6.98
N THR A 170 -10.97 -11.00 -6.25
CA THR A 170 -12.20 -11.63 -6.72
C THR A 170 -12.59 -10.85 -7.96
N ARG A 171 -12.32 -11.41 -9.15
CA ARG A 171 -12.99 -11.00 -10.38
C ARG A 171 -14.47 -11.02 -10.03
N SER A 172 -15.07 -9.85 -10.06
CA SER A 172 -16.47 -9.58 -9.75
C SER A 172 -17.33 -10.79 -10.08
N ALA A 173 -18.00 -11.29 -9.05
CA ALA A 173 -19.03 -12.32 -9.14
C ALA A 173 -19.85 -12.11 -10.42
N GLY A 174 -19.65 -12.99 -11.38
CA GLY A 174 -20.70 -13.27 -12.34
C GLY A 174 -21.91 -13.67 -11.53
N ILE A 175 -23.02 -12.97 -11.77
CA ILE A 175 -24.34 -13.38 -11.30
C ILE A 175 -24.57 -14.80 -11.83
N VAL A 176 -24.27 -15.80 -11.02
CA VAL A 176 -24.86 -17.13 -11.18
C VAL A 176 -26.30 -16.98 -10.69
N LYS A 177 -27.21 -16.76 -11.66
CA LYS A 177 -28.62 -17.04 -11.43
C LYS A 177 -28.72 -18.50 -10.99
N PRO A 178 -29.45 -18.84 -9.93
CA PRO A 178 -29.86 -20.22 -9.71
C PRO A 178 -30.78 -20.59 -10.88
N MET A 179 -30.25 -21.32 -11.86
CA MET A 179 -31.04 -22.00 -12.87
C MET A 179 -31.38 -23.37 -12.31
N ASP A 180 -32.68 -23.65 -12.33
CA ASP A 180 -33.38 -24.77 -11.72
C ASP A 180 -32.74 -26.14 -11.97
N MET A 181 -32.57 -26.91 -10.89
CA MET A 181 -32.46 -28.36 -10.96
C MET A 181 -33.88 -28.95 -11.08
N PRO A 182 -34.18 -29.76 -12.10
CA PRO A 182 -35.46 -30.45 -12.18
C PRO A 182 -35.50 -31.60 -11.16
N LEU A 183 -36.74 -31.88 -10.71
CA LEU A 183 -37.17 -32.88 -9.73
C LEU A 183 -36.63 -34.29 -9.98
#